data_AF-A0A7W2UL28-F1
#
_entry.id   AF-A0A7W2UL28-F1
#
_cell.length_a   1.000
_cell.length_b   1.000
_cell.length_c   1.000
_cell.angle_alpha   90.00
_cell.angle_beta   90.00
_cell.angle_gamma   90.00
#
_symmetry.space_group_name_H-M   'P 1'
#
loop_
_entity.id
_entity.type
_entity.pdbx_description
1 polymer ?
#
loop_
_entity_poly.entity_id
_entity_poly.type
_entity_poly.pdbx_seq_one_letter_code
_entity_poly.pdbx_strand_id
1 'polypeptide(L)' 'MGRGCNGGQCIEVAANLVASRGVVPVRDSKDPHGPALMFEPTAWSSFVSAVRRGEFPAT' A
#
# COMPACT_ATOMS: atom_id res chain seq x y z
N MET A 1 11.83 3.83 6.18
CA MET A 1 10.63 4.68 5.97
C MET A 1 10.93 5.61 4.80
N GLY A 2 10.50 5.26 3.59
CA GLY A 2 10.57 6.16 2.43
C GLY A 2 9.25 6.89 2.30
N ARG A 3 9.24 8.22 2.42
CA ARG A 3 8.09 9.05 2.06
C ARG A 3 8.24 9.50 0.61
N GLY A 4 7.46 8.91 -0.28
CA GLY A 4 7.30 9.42 -1.64
C GLY A 4 6.09 10.35 -1.68
N CYS A 5 6.30 11.66 -1.76
CA CYS A 5 5.25 12.63 -2.01
C CYS A 5 5.62 13.52 -3.21
N ASN A 6 5.13 13.14 -4.39
CA ASN A 6 5.07 14.02 -5.56
C ASN A 6 3.58 14.39 -5.77
N GLY A 7 3.13 15.53 -5.24
CA GLY A 7 1.86 16.15 -5.69
C GLY A 7 0.56 15.77 -4.98
N GLY A 8 0.59 15.30 -3.73
CA GLY A 8 -0.62 15.31 -2.86
C GLY A 8 -1.49 14.05 -2.84
N GLN A 9 -1.05 12.93 -3.43
CA GLN A 9 -1.68 11.62 -3.25
C GLN A 9 -0.62 10.62 -2.77
N CYS A 10 -0.35 10.61 -1.46
CA CYS A 10 0.70 9.78 -0.90
C CYS A 10 0.04 8.63 -0.12
N ILE A 11 0.24 7.39 -0.58
CA ILE A 11 -0.08 6.20 0.20
C ILE A 11 1.12 5.83 1.08
N GLU A 12 0.87 5.29 2.27
CA GLU A 12 1.90 4.76 3.16
C GLU A 12 1.71 3.25 3.34
N VAL A 13 2.80 2.50 3.22
CA VAL A 13 2.81 1.03 3.29
C VAL A 13 3.73 0.57 4.42
N ALA A 14 3.21 -0.23 5.35
CA ALA A 14 3.96 -0.72 6.51
C ALA A 14 4.41 -2.19 6.36
N ALA A 15 5.32 -2.44 5.41
CA ALA A 15 5.80 -3.79 5.11
C ALA A 15 6.58 -4.46 6.27
N ASN A 16 7.12 -3.69 7.22
CA ASN A 16 7.81 -4.20 8.40
C ASN A 16 6.89 -4.98 9.35
N LEU A 17 5.58 -4.78 9.25
CA LEU A 17 4.59 -5.50 10.05
C LEU A 17 4.23 -6.88 9.49
N VAL A 18 4.70 -7.20 8.28
CA VAL A 18 4.47 -8.53 7.68
C VAL A 18 5.08 -9.63 8.55
N ALA A 19 6.31 -9.43 9.04
CA ALA A 19 7.00 -10.44 9.83
C ALA A 19 6.37 -10.67 11.22
N SER A 20 5.72 -9.65 11.80
CA SER A 20 5.18 -9.72 13.16
C SER A 20 3.65 -9.90 13.23
N ARG A 21 2.92 -9.51 12.17
CA ARG A 21 1.44 -9.53 12.14
C ARG A 21 0.86 -10.25 10.93
N GLY A 22 1.70 -10.70 9.99
CA GLY A 22 1.24 -11.44 8.82
C GLY A 22 0.40 -10.61 7.83
N VAL A 23 0.46 -9.28 7.89
CA VAL A 23 -0.32 -8.38 7.04
C VAL A 23 0.52 -7.21 6.52
N VAL A 24 0.08 -6.62 5.41
CA VAL A 24 0.60 -5.38 4.81
C VAL A 24 -0.46 -4.27 4.97
N PRO A 25 -0.33 -3.40 5.99
CA PRO A 25 -1.20 -2.26 6.14
C PRO A 25 -0.87 -1.17 5.11
N VAL A 26 -1.89 -0.66 4.44
CA VAL A 26 -1.82 0.46 3.48
C VAL A 26 -2.80 1.53 3.91
N ARG A 27 -2.35 2.78 4.03
CA ARG A 27 -3.20 3.92 4.40
C ARG A 27 -3.00 5.12 3.47
N ASP A 28 -4.00 5.97 3.40
CA ASP A 28 -3.88 7.29 2.79
C ASP A 28 -3.16 8.23 3.78
N SER A 29 -2.05 8.84 3.37
CA SER A 29 -1.27 9.77 4.19
C SER A 29 -2.04 11.04 4.53
N LYS A 30 -3.06 11.40 3.74
CA LYS A 30 -3.94 12.56 3.97
C LYS A 30 -5.00 12.31 5.04
N ASP A 31 -5.25 11.05 5.38
CA ASP A 31 -6.12 10.67 6.50
C ASP A 31 -5.36 9.79 7.51
N PRO A 32 -4.47 10.38 8.34
CA PRO A 32 -3.62 9.62 9.27
C PRO A 32 -4.40 8.87 10.35
N HIS A 33 -5.63 9.31 10.64
CA HIS A 33 -6.52 8.71 11.62
C HIS A 33 -7.58 7.80 10.99
N GLY A 34 -7.64 7.75 9.66
CA GLY A 34 -8.52 6.91 8.89
C GLY A 34 -8.16 5.42 8.96
N PRO A 35 -9.06 4.55 8.50
CA PRO A 35 -8.83 3.12 8.47
C PRO A 35 -7.72 2.74 7.49
N ALA A 36 -6.87 1.80 7.88
CA ALA A 36 -5.90 1.18 6.98
C ALA A 36 -6.50 -0.07 6.32
N LEU A 37 -6.19 -0.27 5.04
CA LEU A 37 -6.45 -1.52 4.34
C LEU A 37 -5.41 -2.56 4.74
N MET A 38 -5.86 -3.75 5.13
CA MET A 38 -4.99 -4.84 5.59
C MET A 38 -4.93 -5.92 4.51
N PHE A 39 -3.80 -6.02 3.81
CA PHE A 39 -3.61 -7.06 2.80
C PHE A 39 -2.85 -8.25 3.37
N GLU A 40 -3.18 -9.46 2.92
CA GLU A 40 -2.26 -10.58 3.07
C GLU A 40 -0.99 -10.33 2.22
N PRO A 41 0.19 -10.83 2.64
CA PRO A 41 1.44 -10.56 1.94
C PRO A 41 1.45 -11.05 0.49
N THR A 42 0.81 -12.20 0.24
CA THR A 42 0.64 -12.79 -1.10
C THR A 42 -0.26 -11.92 -1.96
N ALA A 43 -1.42 -11.49 -1.44
CA ALA A 43 -2.34 -10.60 -2.13
C ALA A 43 -1.70 -9.26 -2.48
N TRP A 44 -0.93 -8.67 -1.56
CA TRP A 44 -0.18 -7.43 -1.82
C TRP A 44 0.86 -7.61 -2.95
N SER A 45 1.61 -8.71 -2.94
CA SER A 45 2.59 -9.02 -3.98
C SER A 45 1.93 -9.18 -5.36
N SER A 46 0.79 -9.89 -5.42
CA SER A 46 -0.01 -10.03 -6.64
C SER A 46 -0.53 -8.68 -7.15
N PHE A 47 -1.05 -7.84 -6.25
CA PHE A 47 -1.51 -6.49 -6.58
C PHE A 47 -0.41 -5.63 -7.18
N VAL A 48 0.76 -5.54 -6.52
CA VAL A 48 1.90 -4.75 -7.03
C VAL A 48 2.36 -5.27 -8.38
N SER A 49 2.36 -6.59 -8.58
CA SER A 49 2.72 -7.20 -9.86
C SER A 49 1.74 -6.83 -10.97
N ALA A 50 0.43 -6.84 -10.69
CA ALA A 50 -0.61 -6.43 -11.63
C ALA A 50 -0.51 -4.93 -11.99
N VAL A 51 -0.26 -4.06 -11.01
CA VAL A 51 0.02 -2.62 -11.24
C VAL A 51 1.21 -2.44 -12.17
N ARG A 52 2.32 -3.15 -11.94
CA ARG A 52 3.52 -3.08 -12.79
C ARG A 52 3.28 -3.56 -14.22
N ARG A 53 2.33 -4.48 -14.42
CA ARG A 53 1.91 -4.95 -15.75
C ARG A 53 0.89 -4.02 -16.43
N GLY A 54 0.44 -2.97 -15.75
CA GLY A 54 -0.55 -2.03 -16.30
C GLY A 54 -1.96 -2.59 -16.36
N GLU A 55 -2.29 -3.57 -15.51
CA GLU A 55 -3.60 -4.24 -15.51
C GLU A 55 -4.72 -3.38 -14.89
N PHE A 56 -4.36 -2.26 -14.25
CA PHE A 56 -5.30 -1.29 -13.70
C PHE A 56 -5.20 0.01 -14.49
N PRO A 57 -6.10 0.27 -15.45
CA PRO A 57 -6.13 1.51 -16.19
C PRO A 57 -6.48 2.68 -15.25
N ALA A 58 -5.75 3.77 -15.35
CA ALA A 58 -6.20 5.06 -14.84
C ALA A 58 -7.31 5.54 -15.78
N THR A 59 -8.57 5.36 -15.35
CA THR A 59 -9.74 5.81 -16.12
C THR A 59 -9.86 7.32 -16.03
#